data_AF-A0A0E0J115-F1
#
_entry.id   AF-A0A0E0J115-F1
#
_cell.length_a   1.000
_cell.length_b   1.000
_cell.length_c   1.000
_cell.angle_alpha   90.00
_cell.angle_beta   90.00
_cell.angle_gamma   90.00
#
_symmetry.space_group_name_H-M   'P 1'
#
loop_
_entity.id
_entity.type
_entity.pdbx_description
1 polymer ?
#
loop_
_entity_poly.entity_id
_entity_poly.type
_entity_poly.pdbx_seq_one_letter_code
_entity_poly.pdbx_strand_id
1 'polypeptide(L)'
;MAAAAFSCCHGAGGMVVIVVVVMAMLGGVVAGGEPPFSCGGAAAGGGQGYAFCDATLPAEQRAADLVARLTAAEKVAQLGDQAAGVPRLGVPAYKWWSEALHGLATSGRGLHFDAPGSAARAATSFPQVLLTAAAFDDDLWFRIGQLVAVSGGFVIRDKKGQSGEGLR
;
A
#
# COMPACT_ATOMS: atom_id res chain seq x y z
N MET A 1 13.22 -37.49 51.51
CA MET A 1 12.05 -36.64 51.81
C MET A 1 11.52 -36.08 50.48
N ALA A 2 10.25 -36.38 50.21
CA ALA A 2 9.32 -35.81 49.23
C ALA A 2 9.76 -35.64 47.75
N ALA A 3 9.41 -36.64 46.94
CA ALA A 3 8.99 -36.41 45.55
C ALA A 3 7.53 -35.92 45.57
N ALA A 4 7.25 -34.75 45.01
CA ALA A 4 5.89 -34.25 44.82
C ALA A 4 5.39 -34.70 43.43
N ALA A 5 4.46 -35.64 43.44
CA ALA A 5 3.72 -36.11 42.28
C ALA A 5 2.74 -35.03 41.81
N PHE A 6 2.84 -34.59 40.56
CA PHE A 6 1.77 -33.87 39.89
C PHE A 6 0.69 -34.87 39.47
N SER A 7 -0.33 -34.98 40.33
CA SER A 7 -1.54 -35.78 40.09
C SER A 7 -2.55 -34.99 39.26
N CYS A 8 -2.96 -35.63 38.17
CA CYS A 8 -3.97 -35.34 37.16
C CYS A 8 -5.24 -34.54 37.59
N CYS A 9 -5.62 -33.52 36.80
CA CYS A 9 -7.01 -33.11 36.58
C CYS A 9 -7.31 -33.08 35.08
N HIS A 10 -7.55 -34.25 34.48
CA HIS A 10 -8.20 -34.39 33.18
C HIS A 10 -9.69 -34.12 33.34
N GLY A 11 -10.08 -32.85 33.27
CA GLY A 11 -11.47 -32.43 33.11
C GLY A 11 -11.68 -31.92 31.69
N ALA A 12 -12.73 -32.38 31.00
CA ALA A 12 -13.13 -31.90 29.67
C ALA A 12 -13.23 -30.35 29.60
N GLY A 13 -13.47 -29.68 30.73
CA GLY A 13 -13.46 -28.22 30.84
C GLY A 13 -12.09 -27.56 30.62
N GLY A 14 -10.98 -28.22 30.95
CA GLY A 14 -9.63 -27.67 30.74
C GLY A 14 -9.27 -27.58 29.25
N MET A 15 -9.70 -28.57 28.47
CA MET A 15 -9.48 -28.59 27.01
C MET A 15 -10.35 -27.55 26.31
N VAL A 16 -11.59 -27.33 26.77
CA VAL A 16 -12.48 -26.28 26.24
C VAL A 16 -11.94 -24.87 26.55
N VAL A 17 -11.43 -24.65 27.77
CA VAL A 17 -10.82 -23.35 28.14
C VAL A 17 -9.57 -23.07 27.31
N ILE A 18 -8.70 -24.06 27.09
CA ILE A 18 -7.52 -23.89 26.24
C ILE A 18 -7.92 -23.60 24.79
N VAL A 19 -8.93 -24.29 24.24
CA VAL A 19 -9.40 -24.05 22.86
C VAL A 19 -10.06 -22.68 22.72
N VAL A 20 -10.86 -22.23 23.70
CA VAL A 20 -11.46 -20.89 23.70
C VAL A 20 -10.41 -19.79 23.87
N VAL A 21 -9.39 -20.01 24.70
CA VAL A 21 -8.26 -19.07 24.85
C VAL A 21 -7.41 -19.05 23.58
N VAL A 22 -7.16 -20.18 22.92
CA VAL A 22 -6.43 -20.22 21.64
C VAL A 22 -7.24 -19.57 20.51
N MET A 23 -8.55 -19.79 20.44
CA MET A 23 -9.45 -19.10 19.49
C MET A 23 -9.56 -17.60 19.78
N ALA A 24 -9.50 -17.17 21.05
CA ALA A 24 -9.48 -15.76 21.42
C ALA A 24 -8.10 -15.09 21.19
N MET A 25 -7.01 -15.86 21.25
CA MET A 25 -5.64 -15.42 20.93
C MET A 25 -5.37 -15.42 19.42
N LEU A 26 -6.17 -16.13 18.63
CA LEU A 26 -6.30 -15.94 17.17
C LEU A 26 -7.16 -14.70 16.88
N GLY A 27 -6.84 -13.60 17.58
CA GLY A 27 -7.35 -12.26 17.31
C GLY A 27 -7.27 -12.00 15.83
N GLY A 28 -8.42 -11.63 15.26
CA GLY A 28 -8.73 -11.71 13.84
C GLY A 28 -7.58 -11.27 12.94
N VAL A 29 -7.43 -12.00 11.85
CA VAL A 29 -6.73 -11.51 10.66
C VAL A 29 -7.41 -10.18 10.30
N VAL A 30 -6.79 -9.06 10.69
CA VAL A 30 -7.17 -7.75 10.17
C VAL A 30 -6.77 -7.81 8.71
N ALA A 31 -7.70 -8.21 7.85
CA ALA A 31 -7.59 -7.91 6.44
C ALA A 31 -7.46 -6.39 6.36
N GLY A 32 -6.26 -5.89 6.00
CA GLY A 32 -6.09 -4.49 5.69
C GLY A 32 -7.16 -4.15 4.65
N GLY A 33 -8.06 -3.23 5.01
CA GLY A 33 -9.15 -2.85 4.11
C GLY A 33 -8.56 -2.50 2.74
N GLU A 34 -9.18 -2.98 1.67
CA GLU A 34 -8.75 -2.61 0.33
C GLU A 34 -8.67 -1.08 0.27
N PRO A 35 -7.56 -0.51 -0.24
CA PRO A 35 -7.48 0.91 -0.46
C PRO A 35 -8.71 1.37 -1.23
N PRO A 36 -9.28 2.54 -0.92
CA PRO A 36 -10.43 3.02 -1.65
C PRO A 36 -10.00 3.24 -3.10
N PHE A 37 -10.39 2.33 -4.00
CA PHE A 37 -10.10 2.41 -5.42
C PHE A 37 -11.37 2.79 -6.18
N SER A 38 -11.23 3.64 -7.20
CA SER A 38 -12.36 4.16 -7.98
C SER A 38 -13.20 3.10 -8.69
N CYS A 39 -12.65 1.90 -8.87
CA CYS A 39 -13.24 0.82 -9.67
C CYS A 39 -13.36 -0.52 -8.91
N GLY A 40 -13.21 -0.51 -7.58
CA GLY A 40 -13.20 -1.72 -6.72
C GLY A 40 -14.58 -2.17 -6.21
N GLY A 41 -14.65 -3.42 -5.72
CA GLY A 41 -15.88 -4.12 -5.33
C GLY A 41 -16.54 -3.66 -4.01
N ALA A 42 -15.88 -2.85 -3.19
CA ALA A 42 -16.45 -2.31 -1.94
C ALA A 42 -17.01 -0.87 -2.08
N ALA A 43 -16.75 -0.19 -3.20
CA ALA A 43 -17.29 1.14 -3.52
C ALA A 43 -18.49 1.06 -4.50
N ALA A 44 -19.36 0.07 -4.27
CA ALA A 44 -20.56 -0.21 -5.06
C ALA A 44 -21.66 0.85 -4.87
N GLY A 45 -21.35 2.10 -5.25
CA GLY A 45 -22.29 3.22 -5.27
C GLY A 45 -22.25 4.05 -6.56
N GLY A 46 -21.39 3.75 -7.53
CA GLY A 46 -21.43 4.48 -8.81
C GLY A 46 -20.37 4.19 -9.88
N GLY A 47 -19.34 3.37 -9.64
CA GLY A 47 -18.17 3.28 -10.55
C GLY A 47 -18.14 2.13 -11.58
N GLN A 48 -19.02 1.13 -11.46
CA GLN A 48 -18.90 -0.16 -12.16
C GLN A 48 -19.28 -0.15 -13.66
N GLY A 49 -19.42 1.03 -14.28
CA GLY A 49 -19.83 1.16 -15.69
C GLY A 49 -19.20 2.33 -16.43
N TYR A 50 -18.20 3.00 -15.85
CA TYR A 50 -17.51 4.10 -16.52
C TYR A 50 -16.35 3.60 -17.39
N ALA A 51 -16.13 4.25 -18.53
CA ALA A 51 -15.01 3.91 -19.40
C ALA A 51 -13.65 4.11 -18.69
N PHE A 52 -13.55 5.05 -17.74
CA PHE A 52 -12.33 5.17 -16.94
C PHE A 52 -12.00 3.95 -16.06
N CYS A 53 -12.99 3.08 -15.80
CA CYS A 53 -12.80 1.81 -15.08
C CYS A 53 -12.49 0.61 -15.99
N ASP A 54 -12.55 0.77 -17.30
CA ASP A 54 -12.19 -0.28 -18.25
C ASP A 54 -10.66 -0.35 -18.41
N ALA A 55 -10.05 -1.39 -17.84
CA ALA A 55 -8.60 -1.62 -17.90
C ALA A 55 -8.09 -2.02 -19.29
N THR A 56 -8.98 -2.32 -20.25
CA THR A 56 -8.60 -2.63 -21.63
C THR A 56 -8.34 -1.37 -22.46
N LEU A 57 -8.82 -0.21 -22.00
CA LEU A 57 -8.59 1.08 -22.65
C LEU A 57 -7.23 1.69 -22.24
N PRO A 58 -6.58 2.47 -23.14
CA PRO A 58 -5.40 3.25 -22.80
C PRO A 58 -5.62 4.20 -21.64
N ALA A 59 -4.58 4.44 -20.83
CA ALA A 59 -4.65 5.30 -19.66
C ALA A 59 -5.13 6.72 -20.00
N GLU A 60 -4.75 7.24 -21.16
CA GLU A 60 -5.13 8.55 -21.67
C GLU A 60 -6.64 8.64 -21.93
N GLN A 61 -7.22 7.59 -22.52
CA GLN A 61 -8.67 7.54 -22.79
C GLN A 61 -9.47 7.46 -21.49
N ARG A 62 -8.98 6.66 -20.53
CA ARG A 62 -9.58 6.54 -19.21
C ARG A 62 -9.52 7.87 -18.44
N ALA A 63 -8.37 8.55 -18.46
CA ALA A 63 -8.20 9.86 -17.84
C ALA A 63 -9.11 10.91 -18.50
N ALA A 64 -9.22 10.91 -19.83
CA ALA A 64 -10.08 11.83 -20.55
C ALA A 64 -11.57 11.63 -20.19
N ASP A 65 -12.05 10.39 -20.12
CA ASP A 65 -13.42 10.08 -19.69
C ASP A 65 -13.69 10.57 -18.26
N LEU A 66 -12.76 10.34 -17.33
CA LEU A 66 -12.88 10.83 -15.96
C LEU A 66 -12.98 12.37 -15.93
N VAL A 67 -12.05 13.08 -16.58
CA VAL A 67 -12.03 14.55 -16.60
C VAL A 67 -13.25 15.14 -17.30
N ALA A 68 -13.77 14.49 -18.34
CA ALA A 68 -14.99 14.91 -19.02
C ALA A 68 -16.23 14.86 -18.11
N ARG A 69 -16.25 13.96 -17.12
CA ARG A 69 -17.35 13.80 -16.14
C ARG A 69 -17.29 14.77 -14.97
N LEU A 70 -16.16 15.46 -14.77
CA LEU A 70 -15.98 16.43 -13.70
C LEU A 70 -16.65 17.77 -14.03
N THR A 71 -17.32 18.32 -13.05
CA THR A 71 -17.74 19.73 -13.04
C THR A 71 -16.52 20.66 -13.00
N ALA A 72 -16.70 21.92 -13.36
CA ALA A 72 -15.62 22.91 -13.29
C ALA A 72 -15.04 23.04 -11.87
N ALA A 73 -15.89 23.01 -10.84
CA ALA A 73 -15.46 23.06 -9.44
C ALA A 73 -14.65 21.81 -9.04
N GLU A 74 -15.11 20.62 -9.43
CA GLU A 74 -14.36 19.37 -9.18
C GLU A 74 -13.00 19.39 -9.88
N LYS A 75 -12.91 19.91 -11.11
CA LYS A 75 -11.62 20.07 -11.84
C LYS A 75 -10.65 20.97 -11.10
N VAL A 76 -11.11 22.14 -10.65
CA VAL A 76 -10.27 23.07 -9.87
C VAL A 76 -9.76 22.40 -8.60
N ALA A 77 -10.61 21.61 -7.93
CA ALA A 77 -10.22 20.85 -6.73
C ALA A 77 -9.18 19.74 -6.98
N GLN A 78 -8.91 19.36 -8.24
CA GLN A 78 -7.86 18.39 -8.60
C GLN A 78 -6.51 19.03 -8.92
N LEU A 79 -6.40 20.37 -8.98
CA LEU A 79 -5.16 21.04 -9.42
C LEU A 79 -4.05 21.07 -8.34
N GLY A 80 -4.41 20.88 -7.08
CA GLY A 80 -3.48 20.87 -5.95
C GLY A 80 -2.96 19.48 -5.61
N ASP A 81 -1.90 19.42 -4.79
CA ASP A 81 -1.32 18.20 -4.25
C ASP A 81 -2.24 17.47 -3.25
N GLN A 82 -3.20 18.19 -2.68
CA GLN A 82 -4.29 17.69 -1.84
C GLN A 82 -5.58 17.63 -2.67
N ALA A 83 -5.67 16.67 -3.59
CA ALA A 83 -6.82 16.53 -4.46
C ALA A 83 -8.02 15.96 -3.70
N ALA A 84 -9.11 16.71 -3.66
CA ALA A 84 -10.34 16.27 -3.01
C ALA A 84 -10.94 15.06 -3.75
N GLY A 85 -11.60 14.16 -3.04
CA GLY A 85 -12.33 13.06 -3.69
C GLY A 85 -13.52 13.57 -4.49
N VAL A 86 -14.01 12.73 -5.41
CA VAL A 86 -15.26 12.94 -6.15
C VAL A 86 -16.22 11.78 -5.83
N PRO A 87 -16.94 11.83 -4.69
CA PRO A 87 -17.75 10.70 -4.21
C PRO A 87 -18.82 10.25 -5.20
N ARG A 88 -19.40 11.17 -5.98
CA ARG A 88 -20.40 10.86 -7.02
C ARG A 88 -19.88 9.92 -8.09
N LEU A 89 -18.57 9.99 -8.38
CA LEU A 89 -17.90 9.12 -9.35
C LEU A 89 -17.16 7.96 -8.68
N GLY A 90 -17.26 7.82 -7.35
CA GLY A 90 -16.50 6.84 -6.58
C GLY A 90 -15.00 7.13 -6.51
N VAL A 91 -14.54 8.33 -6.87
CA VAL A 91 -13.11 8.67 -6.87
C VAL A 91 -12.69 9.10 -5.46
N PRO A 92 -11.71 8.43 -4.82
CA PRO A 92 -11.21 8.80 -3.51
C PRO A 92 -10.42 10.13 -3.56
N ALA A 93 -10.21 10.75 -2.41
CA ALA A 93 -9.21 11.81 -2.30
C ALA A 93 -7.81 11.26 -2.58
N TYR A 94 -6.96 12.06 -3.21
CA TYR A 94 -5.62 11.62 -3.59
C TYR A 94 -4.56 12.67 -3.26
N LYS A 95 -3.47 12.21 -2.63
CA LYS A 95 -2.33 13.03 -2.25
C LYS A 95 -1.15 12.69 -3.15
N TRP A 96 -1.00 13.38 -4.28
CA TRP A 96 0.00 12.99 -5.29
C TRP A 96 1.43 13.41 -4.95
N TRP A 97 1.64 14.40 -4.07
CA TRP A 97 2.99 14.71 -3.58
C TRP A 97 3.44 13.68 -2.54
N SER A 98 4.39 12.85 -2.97
CA SER A 98 5.18 11.92 -2.16
C SER A 98 6.66 12.08 -2.50
N GLU A 99 7.56 11.71 -1.59
CA GLU A 99 9.00 11.85 -1.78
C GLU A 99 9.74 10.52 -1.62
N ALA A 100 10.71 10.29 -2.50
CA ALA A 100 11.42 9.03 -2.62
C ALA A 100 12.91 9.17 -3.05
N LEU A 101 13.53 10.34 -2.79
CA LEU A 101 14.82 10.73 -3.39
C LEU A 101 15.96 9.71 -3.14
N HIS A 102 16.04 9.18 -1.92
CA HIS A 102 17.04 8.18 -1.52
C HIS A 102 16.44 7.16 -0.53
N GLY A 103 15.19 6.78 -0.78
CA GLY A 103 14.33 6.10 0.20
C GLY A 103 13.00 6.83 0.33
N LEU A 104 11.97 6.13 0.79
CA LEU A 104 10.66 6.74 1.03
C LEU A 104 10.73 7.74 2.17
N ALA A 105 10.17 8.93 1.95
CA ALA A 105 10.12 10.00 2.94
C ALA A 105 8.67 10.34 3.31
N THR A 106 8.49 10.88 4.51
CA THR A 106 7.20 11.39 5.01
C THR A 106 6.96 12.86 4.65
N SER A 107 7.95 13.50 4.04
CA SER A 107 7.83 14.80 3.38
C SER A 107 6.70 14.77 2.35
N GLY A 108 5.89 15.82 2.30
CA GLY A 108 4.70 15.90 1.44
C GLY A 108 3.40 15.32 2.05
N ARG A 109 3.46 14.66 3.23
CA ARG A 109 2.30 14.11 3.96
C ARG A 109 1.47 13.08 3.17
N GLY A 110 2.04 12.50 2.10
CA GLY A 110 1.42 11.40 1.35
C GLY A 110 1.70 10.03 1.98
N LEU A 111 2.72 9.94 2.83
CA LEU A 111 3.15 8.70 3.48
C LEU A 111 3.32 8.93 4.99
N HIS A 112 2.81 7.98 5.78
CA HIS A 112 2.87 7.99 7.24
C HIS A 112 3.31 6.61 7.71
N PHE A 113 4.36 6.53 8.52
CA PHE A 113 4.85 5.27 9.12
C PHE A 113 4.34 5.05 10.55
N ASP A 114 3.74 6.07 11.12
CA ASP A 114 3.28 6.17 12.50
C ASP A 114 1.75 6.01 12.64
N ALA A 115 1.02 5.87 11.52
CA ALA A 115 -0.42 5.67 11.56
C ALA A 115 -0.77 4.27 12.10
N PRO A 116 -1.83 4.13 12.93
CA PRO A 116 -2.34 2.83 13.34
C PRO A 116 -2.67 1.95 12.13
N GLY A 117 -2.16 0.72 12.11
CA GLY A 117 -2.32 -0.20 10.98
C GLY A 117 -1.34 0.01 9.81
N SER A 118 -0.33 0.88 9.96
CA SER A 118 0.74 1.03 8.96
C SER A 118 1.46 -0.30 8.74
N ALA A 119 1.62 -0.69 7.47
CA ALA A 119 2.33 -1.90 7.08
C ALA A 119 3.84 -1.85 7.39
N ALA A 120 4.40 -0.64 7.50
CA ALA A 120 5.81 -0.41 7.78
C ALA A 120 5.98 0.70 8.83
N ARG A 121 6.96 0.52 9.72
CA ARG A 121 7.33 1.50 10.77
C ARG A 121 8.44 2.47 10.36
N ALA A 122 9.14 2.14 9.27
CA ALA A 122 10.24 2.91 8.70
C ALA A 122 10.47 2.46 7.25
N ALA A 123 11.29 3.22 6.52
CA ALA A 123 11.79 2.85 5.20
C ALA A 123 13.32 2.86 5.17
N THR A 124 13.91 2.11 4.25
CA THR A 124 15.35 2.09 4.03
C THR A 124 15.83 3.47 3.56
N SER A 125 16.88 3.99 4.21
CA SER A 125 17.57 5.21 3.82
C SER A 125 18.88 4.86 3.12
N PHE A 126 18.95 5.15 1.83
CA PHE A 126 20.14 4.95 1.00
C PHE A 126 21.08 6.15 1.11
N PRO A 127 22.36 6.01 0.68
CA PRO A 127 23.24 7.14 0.50
C PRO A 127 22.58 8.25 -0.32
N GLN A 128 22.87 9.51 0.03
CA GLN A 128 22.43 10.67 -0.76
C GLN A 128 22.91 10.56 -2.20
N VAL A 129 22.16 11.18 -3.12
CA VAL A 129 22.34 11.08 -4.58
C VAL A 129 23.79 11.28 -5.02
N LEU A 130 24.50 12.23 -4.40
CA LEU A 130 25.90 12.50 -4.68
C LEU A 130 26.82 11.30 -4.38
N LEU A 131 26.60 10.62 -3.26
CA LEU A 131 27.41 9.46 -2.87
C LEU A 131 27.03 8.22 -3.68
N THR A 132 25.75 8.03 -3.99
CA THR A 132 25.29 6.97 -4.90
C THR A 132 25.87 7.17 -6.31
N ALA A 133 25.99 8.41 -6.79
CA ALA A 133 26.62 8.72 -8.07
C ALA A 133 28.10 8.36 -8.10
N ALA A 134 28.80 8.59 -6.98
CA ALA A 134 30.23 8.31 -6.84
C ALA A 134 30.58 6.81 -6.93
N ALA A 135 29.59 5.91 -6.90
CA ALA A 135 29.80 4.49 -7.15
C ALA A 135 30.04 4.16 -8.64
N PHE A 136 29.59 5.03 -9.57
CA PHE A 136 29.68 4.80 -11.02
C PHE A 136 29.13 3.43 -11.46
N ASP A 137 28.03 2.99 -10.85
CA ASP A 137 27.41 1.68 -11.07
C ASP A 137 25.92 1.85 -11.41
N ASP A 138 25.57 1.79 -12.69
CA ASP A 138 24.19 1.96 -13.17
C ASP A 138 23.24 0.87 -12.65
N ASP A 139 23.75 -0.36 -12.46
CA ASP A 139 22.96 -1.47 -11.94
C ASP A 139 22.61 -1.25 -10.46
N LEU A 140 23.54 -0.68 -9.69
CA LEU A 140 23.27 -0.27 -8.30
C LEU A 140 22.16 0.79 -8.24
N TRP A 141 22.21 1.81 -9.11
CA TRP A 141 21.16 2.84 -9.20
C TRP A 141 19.79 2.25 -9.50
N PHE A 142 19.75 1.33 -10.47
CA PHE A 142 18.51 0.66 -10.83
C PHE A 142 17.96 -0.17 -9.67
N ARG A 143 18.79 -0.96 -9.00
CA ARG A 143 18.41 -1.78 -7.84
C ARG A 143 17.89 -0.94 -6.68
N ILE A 144 18.52 0.20 -6.38
CA ILE A 144 18.03 1.14 -5.37
C ILE A 144 16.63 1.62 -5.75
N GLY A 145 16.43 2.05 -7.00
CA GLY A 145 15.12 2.46 -7.50
C GLY A 145 14.05 1.36 -7.34
N GLN A 146 14.39 0.11 -7.67
CA GLN A 146 13.49 -1.02 -7.49
C GLN A 146 13.11 -1.26 -6.03
N LEU A 147 14.07 -1.20 -5.10
CA LEU A 147 13.80 -1.39 -3.67
C LEU A 147 12.92 -0.28 -3.12
N VAL A 148 13.14 0.96 -3.53
CA VAL A 148 12.30 2.10 -3.17
C VAL A 148 10.87 1.92 -3.72
N ALA A 149 10.74 1.50 -4.98
CA ALA A 149 9.45 1.24 -5.60
C ALA A 149 8.65 0.13 -4.90
N VAL A 150 9.27 -1.03 -4.66
CA VAL A 150 8.61 -2.16 -3.99
C VAL A 150 8.18 -1.78 -2.58
N SER A 151 9.02 -1.04 -1.86
CA SER A 151 8.68 -0.53 -0.52
C SER A 151 7.47 0.42 -0.55
N GLY A 152 7.27 1.14 -1.66
CA GLY A 152 6.13 2.02 -1.90
C GLY A 152 4.93 1.34 -2.57
N GLY A 153 4.96 0.03 -2.79
CA GLY A 153 3.90 -0.73 -3.47
C GLY A 153 3.88 -0.58 -5.00
N PHE A 154 4.99 -0.15 -5.61
CA PHE A 154 5.15 -0.02 -7.06
C PHE A 154 6.16 -1.03 -7.63
N VAL A 155 6.10 -1.28 -8.94
CA VAL A 155 7.02 -2.16 -9.66
C VAL A 155 7.73 -1.37 -10.76
N ILE A 156 9.03 -1.13 -10.59
CA ILE A 156 9.90 -0.60 -11.66
C ILE A 156 10.46 -1.74 -12.49
N ARG A 157 10.39 -1.58 -13.81
CA ARG A 157 10.99 -2.46 -14.80
C ARG A 157 12.07 -1.71 -15.57
N ASP A 158 13.07 -2.43 -16.05
CA ASP A 158 14.12 -1.86 -16.89
C ASP A 158 13.59 -1.55 -18.31
N LYS A 159 14.45 -1.02 -19.17
CA LYS A 159 14.11 -0.74 -20.58
C LYS A 159 13.69 -1.97 -21.39
N LYS A 160 14.03 -3.17 -20.92
CA LYS A 160 13.66 -4.46 -21.52
C LYS A 160 12.39 -5.05 -20.90
N GLY A 161 11.77 -4.36 -19.95
CA GLY A 161 10.57 -4.82 -19.25
C GLY A 161 10.84 -5.85 -18.14
N GLN A 162 12.09 -6.05 -17.74
CA GLN A 162 12.47 -6.98 -16.69
C GLN A 162 12.41 -6.29 -15.33
N SER A 163 11.67 -6.88 -14.39
CA SER A 163 11.86 -6.60 -12.97
C SER A 163 13.09 -7.38 -12.53
N GLY A 164 14.23 -6.70 -12.32
CA GLY A 164 15.51 -7.29 -11.91
C GLY A 164 15.37 -8.59 -11.13
N GLU A 165 15.62 -9.71 -11.80
CA GLU A 165 15.76 -11.01 -11.16
C GLU A 165 17.12 -11.01 -10.46
N GLY A 166 17.13 -10.91 -9.14
CA GLY A 166 18.40 -10.83 -8.42
C GLY A 166 18.31 -10.60 -6.93
N LEU A 167 17.37 -11.28 -6.26
CA LEU A 167 17.35 -11.46 -4.80
C LEU A 167 17.03 -12.94 -4.51
N ARG A 168 17.98 -13.80 -4.82
CA ARG A 168 18.17 -15.13 -4.23
C ARG A 168 19.66 -15.33 -4.00
#